data_AF-A0A659UGH6-F1
#
_entry.id   AF-A0A659UGH6-F1
#
_cell.length_a   1.000
_cell.length_b   1.000
_cell.length_c   1.000
_cell.angle_alpha   90.00
_cell.angle_beta   90.00
_cell.angle_gamma   90.00
#
_symmetry.space_group_name_H-M   'P 1'
#
loop_
_entity.id
_entity.type
_entity.pdbx_description
1 polymer ?
#
loop_
_entity_poly.entity_id
_entity_poly.type
_entity_poly.pdbx_seq_one_letter_code
_entity_poly.pdbx_strand_id
1 'polypeptide(L)'
;RSDQNAAPSYAPWWELRSTYWWRSTFPANKDVHVSHRYKPSVGGTSSVSFFYDGQFQGQYATYKTRYCMDDAFENAVRKAAKDNPDGYPKFYESRIAYILTTGGNWAAGTIGKFKLTIDKGNPKAMVSFCGDNV
;
A
#
# COMPACT_ATOMS: atom_id res chain seq x y z
N ARG A 1 35.37 -11.05 18.71
CA ARG A 1 35.92 -9.67 18.65
C ARG A 1 34.78 -8.80 18.13
N SER A 2 34.12 -8.05 19.01
CA SER A 2 32.98 -7.20 18.65
C SER A 2 33.50 -5.87 18.12
N ASP A 3 33.11 -5.51 16.91
CA ASP A 3 33.40 -4.21 16.32
C ASP A 3 32.55 -3.13 17.02
N GLN A 4 33.09 -2.53 18.08
CA GLN A 4 32.48 -1.42 18.82
C GLN A 4 32.79 -0.03 18.21
N ASN A 5 33.18 0.04 16.94
CA ASN A 5 33.61 1.30 16.28
C ASN A 5 32.78 1.65 15.04
N ALA A 6 31.45 1.46 15.07
CA ALA A 6 30.58 2.02 14.04
C ALA A 6 30.36 3.52 14.32
N ALA A 7 30.83 4.38 13.42
CA ALA A 7 30.54 5.82 13.46
C ALA A 7 29.01 6.06 13.43
N PRO A 8 28.49 7.07 14.16
CA PRO A 8 27.07 7.38 14.15
C PRO A 8 26.60 7.69 12.73
N SER A 9 25.62 6.93 12.25
CA SER A 9 24.95 7.19 10.98
C SER A 9 23.88 8.25 11.19
N TYR A 10 24.02 9.39 10.53
CA TYR A 10 23.03 10.47 10.54
C TYR A 10 22.16 10.34 9.30
N ALA A 11 20.89 10.01 9.50
CA ALA A 11 19.87 10.08 8.47
C ALA A 11 18.97 11.29 8.73
N PRO A 12 18.58 12.04 7.69
CA PRO A 12 17.60 13.12 7.85
C PRO A 12 16.26 12.56 8.37
N TRP A 13 15.80 13.07 9.51
CA TRP A 13 14.52 12.70 10.14
C TRP A 13 13.44 13.77 9.91
N TRP A 14 13.31 14.26 8.69
CA TRP A 14 12.27 15.24 8.35
C TRP A 14 11.17 14.60 7.52
N GLU A 15 9.93 15.05 7.74
CA GLU A 15 8.74 14.63 6.99
C GLU A 15 8.18 15.85 6.24
N LEU A 16 7.98 15.72 4.93
CA LEU A 16 7.30 16.74 4.13
C LEU A 16 5.80 16.44 4.07
N ARG A 17 4.98 17.44 4.39
CA ARG A 17 3.52 17.39 4.23
C ARG A 17 3.07 18.55 3.34
N SER A 18 2.33 18.25 2.28
CA SER A 18 1.78 19.24 1.36
C SER A 18 0.27 19.07 1.25
N THR A 19 -0.46 20.18 1.33
CA THR A 19 -1.92 20.21 1.16
C THR A 19 -2.27 21.22 0.08
N TYR A 20 -3.07 20.79 -0.89
CA TYR A 20 -3.64 21.66 -1.91
C TYR A 20 -5.02 22.12 -1.44
N TRP A 21 -5.32 23.42 -1.58
CA TRP A 21 -6.60 24.01 -1.17
C TRP A 21 -7.17 24.89 -2.28
N TRP A 22 -8.49 25.00 -2.33
CA TRP A 22 -9.22 25.89 -3.22
C TRP A 22 -10.54 26.31 -2.58
N ARG A 23 -11.16 27.40 -3.08
CA ARG A 23 -12.51 27.80 -2.67
C ARG A 23 -13.56 27.06 -3.50
N SER A 24 -14.60 26.55 -2.86
CA SER A 24 -15.74 25.91 -3.51
C SER A 24 -17.05 26.55 -3.05
N THR A 25 -17.97 26.74 -3.98
CA THR A 25 -19.33 27.21 -3.69
C THR A 25 -20.30 26.04 -3.74
N PHE A 26 -21.09 25.85 -2.69
CA PHE A 26 -22.12 24.80 -2.60
C PHE A 26 -23.50 25.46 -2.62
N PRO A 27 -24.21 25.46 -3.76
CA PRO A 27 -25.55 26.04 -3.83
C PRO A 27 -26.52 25.28 -2.93
N ALA A 28 -27.47 25.99 -2.32
CA ALA A 28 -28.48 25.37 -1.47
C ALA A 28 -29.30 24.33 -2.24
N ASN A 29 -29.49 23.14 -1.65
CA ASN A 29 -30.29 22.04 -2.20
C ASN A 29 -29.85 21.56 -3.59
N LYS A 30 -28.54 21.64 -3.91
CA LYS A 30 -27.98 21.13 -5.16
C LYS A 30 -26.83 20.17 -4.89
N ASP A 31 -26.77 19.12 -5.70
CA ASP A 31 -25.64 18.20 -5.70
C ASP A 31 -24.43 18.85 -6.38
N VAL A 32 -23.25 18.67 -5.77
CA VAL A 32 -21.97 19.13 -6.31
C VAL A 32 -21.09 17.90 -6.56
N HIS A 33 -20.61 17.77 -7.79
CA HIS A 33 -19.69 16.71 -8.18
C HIS A 33 -18.25 17.22 -8.15
N VAL A 34 -17.39 16.51 -7.40
CA VAL A 34 -15.96 16.80 -7.29
C VAL A 34 -15.18 15.64 -7.93
N SER A 35 -14.19 15.97 -8.76
CA SER A 35 -13.32 14.99 -9.41
C SER A 35 -11.86 15.39 -9.25
N HIS A 36 -11.03 14.45 -8.79
CA HIS A 36 -9.59 14.63 -8.69
C HIS A 36 -8.88 13.66 -9.63
N ARG A 37 -7.90 14.19 -10.38
CA ARG A 37 -6.99 13.39 -11.21
C ARG A 37 -5.57 13.86 -10.94
N TYR A 38 -4.72 12.93 -10.52
CA TYR A 38 -3.32 13.21 -10.25
C TYR A 38 -2.49 11.93 -10.41
N LYS A 39 -1.17 12.09 -10.53
CA LYS A 39 -0.21 10.99 -10.49
C LYS A 39 0.30 10.85 -9.05
N PRO A 40 -0.05 9.79 -8.30
CA PRO A 40 0.40 9.62 -6.93
C PRO A 40 1.88 9.27 -6.87
N SER A 41 2.50 9.52 -5.73
CA SER A 41 3.75 8.87 -5.35
C SER A 41 3.47 7.39 -5.07
N VAL A 42 4.24 6.51 -5.70
CA VAL A 42 4.15 5.06 -5.51
C VAL A 42 5.44 4.59 -4.85
N GLY A 43 5.33 4.00 -3.67
CA GLY A 43 6.47 3.34 -3.03
C GLY A 43 6.73 1.99 -3.68
N GLY A 44 7.98 1.52 -3.68
CA GLY A 44 8.28 0.19 -4.20
C GLY A 44 9.59 -0.39 -3.70
N THR A 45 9.76 -1.68 -3.91
CA THR A 45 11.00 -2.42 -3.65
C THR A 45 11.25 -3.41 -4.79
N SER A 46 12.52 -3.70 -5.07
CA SER A 46 12.93 -4.62 -6.14
C SER A 46 12.91 -6.11 -5.74
N SER A 47 12.36 -6.42 -4.57
CA SER A 47 12.30 -7.76 -3.99
C SER A 47 11.29 -7.78 -2.84
N VAL A 48 10.94 -8.98 -2.35
CA VAL A 48 10.07 -9.13 -1.18
C VAL A 48 10.87 -9.38 0.09
N SER A 49 10.61 -8.60 1.13
CA SER A 49 11.33 -8.71 2.42
C SER A 49 10.67 -9.70 3.40
N PHE A 50 9.62 -10.39 2.97
CA PHE A 50 8.77 -11.23 3.81
C PHE A 50 8.80 -12.72 3.47
N PHE A 51 9.60 -13.14 2.48
CA PHE A 51 9.71 -14.54 2.07
C PHE A 51 11.13 -14.87 1.57
N TYR A 52 11.80 -15.82 2.22
CA TYR A 52 13.11 -16.35 1.82
C TYR A 52 13.31 -17.72 2.50
N ASP A 53 14.25 -18.53 2.01
CA ASP A 53 14.50 -19.92 2.47
C ASP A 53 13.23 -20.81 2.49
N GLY A 54 12.32 -20.60 1.53
CA GLY A 54 11.10 -21.40 1.38
C GLY A 54 10.00 -21.11 2.41
N GLN A 55 10.15 -20.08 3.25
CA GLN A 55 9.20 -19.77 4.32
C GLN A 55 8.92 -18.27 4.45
N PHE A 56 7.77 -17.94 5.05
CA PHE A 56 7.43 -16.58 5.42
C PHE A 56 8.18 -16.18 6.69
N GLN A 57 9.00 -15.15 6.61
CA GLN A 57 9.86 -14.68 7.70
C GLN A 57 10.28 -13.23 7.46
N GLY A 58 11.14 -12.65 8.31
CA GLY A 58 11.55 -11.25 8.20
C GLY A 58 10.38 -10.29 8.46
N GLN A 59 10.03 -9.45 7.47
CA GLN A 59 8.97 -8.43 7.61
C GLN A 59 7.54 -8.98 7.47
N TYR A 60 7.37 -10.30 7.43
CA TYR A 60 6.10 -10.96 7.16
C TYR A 60 4.94 -10.50 8.08
N ALA A 61 5.11 -10.53 9.40
CA ALA A 61 4.03 -10.16 10.32
C ALA A 61 3.56 -8.71 10.13
N THR A 62 4.51 -7.79 9.94
CA THR A 62 4.24 -6.37 9.66
C THR A 62 3.49 -6.20 8.36
N TYR A 63 3.94 -6.86 7.28
CA TYR A 63 3.30 -6.77 5.98
C TYR A 63 1.91 -7.40 6.00
N LYS A 64 1.76 -8.55 6.67
CA LYS A 64 0.49 -9.28 6.71
C LYS A 64 -0.59 -8.43 7.36
N THR A 65 -0.23 -7.77 8.46
CA THR A 65 -1.13 -6.86 9.17
C THR A 65 -1.41 -5.60 8.36
N ARG A 66 -0.37 -4.98 7.76
CA ARG A 66 -0.50 -3.68 7.09
C ARG A 66 -1.23 -3.75 5.75
N TYR A 67 -1.04 -4.83 4.99
CA TYR A 67 -1.58 -4.99 3.64
C TYR A 67 -2.66 -6.07 3.56
N CYS A 68 -3.04 -6.67 4.69
CA CYS A 68 -4.00 -7.76 4.77
C CYS A 68 -3.69 -8.86 3.74
N MET A 69 -2.47 -9.39 3.79
CA MET A 69 -2.07 -10.52 2.94
C MET A 69 -2.94 -11.73 3.30
N ASP A 70 -3.82 -12.09 2.38
CA ASP A 70 -4.72 -13.23 2.50
C ASP A 70 -4.06 -14.53 2.03
N ASP A 71 -4.75 -15.64 2.25
CA ASP A 71 -4.24 -16.96 1.90
C ASP A 71 -4.03 -17.10 0.39
N ALA A 72 -4.82 -16.43 -0.45
CA ALA A 72 -4.65 -16.43 -1.89
C ALA A 72 -3.32 -15.76 -2.30
N PHE A 73 -3.01 -14.61 -1.72
CA PHE A 73 -1.74 -13.91 -1.91
C PHE A 73 -0.57 -14.77 -1.42
N GLU A 74 -0.68 -15.35 -0.22
CA GLU A 74 0.38 -16.20 0.33
C GLU A 74 0.66 -17.44 -0.51
N ASN A 75 -0.40 -18.10 -1.00
CA ASN A 75 -0.26 -19.27 -1.87
C ASN A 75 0.38 -18.89 -3.21
N ALA A 76 0.05 -17.73 -3.77
CA ALA A 76 0.69 -17.24 -4.98
C ALA A 76 2.18 -16.95 -4.77
N VAL A 77 2.58 -16.43 -3.60
CA VAL A 77 3.99 -16.27 -3.23
C VAL A 77 4.72 -17.60 -3.15
N ARG A 78 4.14 -18.60 -2.45
CA ARG A 78 4.71 -19.95 -2.37
C ARG A 78 4.87 -20.60 -3.74
N LYS A 79 3.89 -20.42 -4.63
CA LYS A 79 3.95 -20.93 -6.00
C LYS A 79 5.09 -20.29 -6.78
N ALA A 80 5.19 -18.97 -6.75
CA ALA A 80 6.26 -18.25 -7.45
C ALA A 80 7.67 -18.61 -6.94
N ALA A 81 7.81 -18.92 -5.65
CA ALA A 81 9.07 -19.40 -5.08
C ALA A 81 9.43 -20.81 -5.59
N LYS A 82 8.45 -21.73 -5.66
CA LYS A 82 8.64 -23.09 -6.20
C LYS A 82 8.99 -23.11 -7.68
N ASP A 83 8.40 -22.19 -8.45
CA ASP A 83 8.62 -22.08 -9.89
C ASP A 83 10.00 -21.46 -10.23
N ASN A 84 10.75 -20.95 -9.23
CA ASN A 84 12.08 -20.39 -9.43
C ASN A 84 13.18 -21.33 -8.88
N PRO A 85 14.21 -21.70 -9.67
CA PRO A 85 15.31 -22.58 -9.22
C PRO A 85 16.03 -22.11 -7.94
N ASP A 86 16.11 -20.80 -7.71
CA ASP A 86 16.77 -20.22 -6.53
C ASP A 86 15.89 -20.26 -5.27
N GLY A 87 14.67 -20.80 -5.35
CA GLY A 87 13.70 -20.86 -4.24
C GLY A 87 13.15 -19.50 -3.81
N TYR A 88 13.47 -18.43 -4.53
CA TYR A 88 13.10 -17.06 -4.20
C TYR A 88 12.00 -16.51 -5.14
N PRO A 89 10.92 -15.93 -4.64
CA PRO A 89 9.88 -15.36 -5.50
C PRO A 89 10.37 -14.06 -6.16
N LYS A 90 10.50 -14.06 -7.50
CA LYS A 90 10.95 -12.89 -8.29
C LYS A 90 9.83 -11.86 -8.45
N PHE A 91 9.49 -11.16 -7.37
CA PHE A 91 8.51 -10.08 -7.38
C PHE A 91 9.14 -8.71 -7.17
N TYR A 92 8.50 -7.72 -7.78
CA TYR A 92 8.66 -6.31 -7.49
C TYR A 92 7.42 -5.85 -6.75
N GLU A 93 7.61 -5.00 -5.75
CA GLU A 93 6.52 -4.48 -4.94
C GLU A 93 6.17 -3.05 -5.36
N SER A 94 4.88 -2.75 -5.42
CA SER A 94 4.34 -1.39 -5.48
C SER A 94 3.35 -1.19 -4.34
N ARG A 95 3.47 -0.07 -3.64
CA ARG A 95 2.66 0.30 -2.48
C ARG A 95 2.03 1.67 -2.68
N ILE A 96 0.71 1.72 -2.58
CA ILE A 96 -0.08 2.94 -2.70
C ILE A 96 -0.97 3.04 -1.47
N ALA A 97 -1.04 4.22 -0.86
CA ALA A 97 -1.93 4.50 0.24
C ALA A 97 -3.08 5.40 -0.23
N TYR A 98 -4.29 5.12 0.26
CA TYR A 98 -5.47 5.96 0.06
C TYR A 98 -6.16 6.19 1.40
N ILE A 99 -6.42 7.45 1.74
CA ILE A 99 -6.97 7.83 3.04
C ILE A 99 -8.49 8.01 2.91
N LEU A 100 -9.25 7.15 3.57
CA LEU A 100 -10.72 7.22 3.63
C LEU A 100 -11.24 7.82 4.93
N THR A 101 -10.45 7.75 6.01
CA THR A 101 -10.87 8.11 7.37
C THR A 101 -11.25 9.59 7.52
N THR A 102 -10.64 10.47 6.74
CA THR A 102 -10.97 11.91 6.73
C THR A 102 -12.37 12.20 6.19
N GLY A 103 -12.97 11.26 5.47
CA GLY A 103 -14.36 11.34 5.03
C GLY A 103 -15.38 11.29 6.17
N GLY A 104 -15.00 10.86 7.38
CA GLY A 104 -15.85 10.98 8.56
C GLY A 104 -16.12 12.43 8.99
N ASN A 105 -15.35 13.40 8.48
CA ASN A 105 -15.48 14.81 8.85
C ASN A 105 -16.54 15.57 8.04
N TRP A 106 -17.17 14.94 7.05
CA TRP A 106 -18.31 15.54 6.34
C TRP A 106 -19.53 15.65 7.25
N ALA A 107 -20.46 16.57 6.94
CA ALA A 107 -21.62 16.85 7.80
C ALA A 107 -22.48 15.62 8.15
N ALA A 108 -22.53 14.62 7.27
CA ALA A 108 -23.24 13.37 7.50
C ALA A 108 -22.49 12.35 8.38
N GLY A 109 -21.23 12.59 8.73
CA GLY A 109 -20.38 11.66 9.46
C GLY A 109 -19.94 10.42 8.66
N THR A 110 -20.30 10.33 7.38
CA THR A 110 -20.02 9.20 6.49
C THR A 110 -19.75 9.66 5.06
N ILE A 111 -19.00 8.85 4.30
CA ILE A 111 -18.77 9.03 2.86
C ILE A 111 -19.87 8.42 1.98
N GLY A 112 -20.88 7.79 2.59
CA GLY A 112 -21.96 7.14 1.87
C GLY A 112 -21.48 5.90 1.12
N LYS A 113 -21.86 5.78 -0.16
CA LYS A 113 -21.49 4.64 -1.00
C LYS A 113 -20.08 4.83 -1.56
N PHE A 114 -19.21 3.86 -1.32
CA PHE A 114 -17.83 3.85 -1.80
C PHE A 114 -17.60 2.72 -2.80
N LYS A 115 -16.79 3.00 -3.82
CA LYS A 115 -16.33 2.01 -4.81
C LYS A 115 -14.85 2.28 -5.10
N LEU A 116 -14.02 1.24 -5.02
CA LEU A 116 -12.62 1.29 -5.43
C LEU A 116 -12.41 0.38 -6.62
N THR A 117 -11.81 0.91 -7.68
CA THR A 117 -11.31 0.10 -8.80
C THR A 117 -9.80 0.16 -8.80
N ILE A 118 -9.14 -0.99 -8.64
CA ILE A 118 -7.69 -1.12 -8.77
C ILE A 118 -7.39 -1.78 -10.12
N ASP A 119 -6.72 -1.04 -11.01
CA ASP A 119 -6.14 -1.60 -12.22
C ASP A 119 -4.70 -2.03 -11.93
N LYS A 120 -4.44 -3.33 -12.07
CA LYS A 120 -3.12 -3.93 -11.79
C LYS A 120 -2.13 -3.71 -12.93
N GLY A 121 -2.58 -3.24 -14.10
CA GLY A 121 -1.79 -3.07 -15.33
C GLY A 121 -1.30 -4.38 -15.96
N ASN A 122 -1.19 -5.46 -15.18
CA ASN A 122 -0.80 -6.79 -15.61
C ASN A 122 -1.75 -7.84 -14.98
N PRO A 123 -2.38 -8.72 -15.78
CA PRO A 123 -3.30 -9.74 -15.25
C PRO A 123 -2.61 -10.74 -14.30
N LYS A 124 -1.29 -10.93 -14.42
CA LYS A 124 -0.50 -11.80 -13.55
C LYS A 124 -0.07 -11.12 -12.24
N ALA A 125 -0.25 -9.81 -12.10
CA ALA A 125 0.07 -9.12 -10.86
C ALA A 125 -0.94 -9.47 -9.76
N MET A 126 -0.45 -9.50 -8.53
CA MET A 126 -1.23 -9.77 -7.33
C MET A 126 -1.54 -8.45 -6.62
N VAL A 127 -2.64 -8.41 -5.88
CA VAL A 127 -3.04 -7.26 -5.06
C VAL A 127 -3.53 -7.78 -3.71
N SER A 128 -3.17 -7.07 -2.65
CA SER A 128 -3.68 -7.26 -1.30
C SER A 128 -3.97 -5.89 -0.67
N PHE A 129 -5.09 -5.76 0.01
CA PHE A 129 -5.48 -4.58 0.79
C PHE A 129 -6.58 -4.95 1.78
N CYS A 130 -6.75 -4.13 2.83
CA CYS A 130 -7.65 -4.41 3.95
C CYS A 130 -9.13 -4.04 3.71
N GLY A 131 -9.59 -4.05 2.47
CA GLY A 131 -10.97 -3.71 2.13
C GLY A 131 -11.81 -4.95 1.91
N ASP A 132 -12.87 -5.11 2.70
CA ASP A 132 -13.86 -6.16 2.50
C ASP A 132 -14.96 -5.68 1.54
N ASN A 133 -15.28 -6.48 0.52
CA ASN A 133 -16.38 -6.22 -0.43
C ASN A 133 -16.30 -4.86 -1.15
N VAL A 134 -15.08 -4.39 -1.46
CA VAL A 134 -14.82 -3.10 -2.11
C VAL A 134 -14.72 -3.22 -3.63
#